data_AF-A0A833TZU1-F1
#
_entry.id   AF-A0A833TZU1-F1
#
_cell.length_a   1.000
_cell.length_b   1.000
_cell.length_c   1.000
_cell.angle_alpha   90.00
_cell.angle_beta   90.00
_cell.angle_gamma   90.00
#
_symmetry.space_group_name_H-M   'P 1'
#
loop_
_entity.id
_entity.type
_entity.pdbx_description
1 polymer ?
#
loop_
_entity_poly.entity_id
_entity_poly.type
_entity_poly.pdbx_seq_one_letter_code
_entity_poly.pdbx_strand_id
1 'polypeptide(L)'
;MALKLTNLATQLLFLATLLVPTALCHANQTVASDPESNLDAWIALNMKEYEEASKHTLFNNALIASLSKAPMKIIKVRKDGAGDFKTVTDAVESIPSGNTDRVIIYIAGGNYKEKKTLDENQTDAGRA
;
A
#
# COMPACT_ATOMS: atom_id res chain seq x y z
N MET A 1 2.04 31.69 72.68
CA MET A 1 2.88 31.99 71.49
C MET A 1 3.00 30.81 70.51
N ALA A 2 2.80 29.56 70.94
CA ALA A 2 2.92 28.37 70.08
C ALA A 2 1.89 28.31 68.91
N LEU A 3 0.66 28.78 69.10
CA LEU A 3 -0.41 28.68 68.09
C LEU A 3 -0.20 29.59 66.85
N LYS A 4 0.59 30.66 66.98
CA LYS A 4 0.94 31.54 65.84
C LYS A 4 2.12 30.99 65.02
N LEU A 5 3.07 30.33 65.66
CA LEU A 5 4.19 29.69 64.96
C LEU A 5 3.74 28.49 64.12
N THR A 6 2.80 27.69 64.64
CA THR A 6 2.27 26.53 63.89
C THR A 6 1.57 26.98 62.61
N ASN A 7 0.79 28.07 62.65
CA ASN A 7 0.06 28.61 61.51
C ASN A 7 1.00 29.20 60.44
N LEU A 8 2.05 29.91 60.87
CA LEU A 8 3.08 30.42 59.95
C LEU A 8 3.88 29.28 59.29
N ALA A 9 4.20 28.24 60.05
CA ALA A 9 4.83 27.04 59.51
C ALA A 9 3.92 26.28 58.53
N THR A 10 2.59 26.27 58.76
CA THR A 10 1.64 25.66 57.82
C THR A 10 1.53 26.47 56.53
N GLN A 11 1.54 27.81 56.61
CA GLN A 11 1.51 28.67 55.43
C GLN A 11 2.80 28.57 54.60
N LEU A 12 3.96 28.47 55.24
CA LEU A 12 5.24 28.23 54.57
C LEU A 12 5.31 26.85 53.90
N LEU A 13 4.74 25.82 54.54
CA LEU A 13 4.66 24.47 53.97
C LEU A 13 3.72 24.44 52.75
N PHE A 14 2.60 25.15 52.81
CA PHE A 14 1.68 25.31 51.66
C PHE A 14 2.37 26.04 50.49
N LEU A 15 3.12 27.10 50.76
CA LEU A 15 3.81 27.87 49.72
C LEU A 15 4.96 27.09 49.06
N ALA A 16 5.65 26.23 49.83
CA ALA A 16 6.70 25.36 49.31
C ALA A 16 6.17 24.29 48.33
N THR A 17 4.93 23.83 48.49
CA THR A 17 4.31 22.86 47.57
C THR A 17 3.90 23.46 46.22
N LEU A 18 3.76 24.78 46.13
CA LEU A 18 3.41 25.48 44.89
C LEU A 18 4.61 25.69 43.95
N LEU A 19 5.84 25.47 44.44
CA LEU A 19 7.10 25.65 43.70
C LEU A 19 7.70 24.33 43.21
N VAL A 20 6.93 23.24 43.18
CA VAL A 20 7.31 22.02 42.47
C VAL A 20 6.75 22.15 41.05
N PRO A 21 7.58 22.25 40.00
CA PRO A 21 7.09 22.15 38.65
C PRO A 21 6.53 20.73 38.49
N THR A 22 5.21 20.58 38.52
CA THR A 22 4.58 19.36 38.04
C THR A 22 4.88 19.30 36.55
N ALA A 23 5.89 18.51 36.18
CA ALA A 23 6.11 18.14 34.79
C ALA A 23 4.88 17.36 34.34
N LEU A 24 3.91 18.08 33.75
CA LEU A 24 2.88 17.48 32.93
C LEU A 24 3.57 16.95 31.68
N CYS A 25 4.07 15.72 31.76
CA CYS A 25 4.44 14.94 30.61
C CYS A 25 3.17 14.73 29.78
N HIS A 26 2.84 15.65 28.88
CA HIS A 26 1.87 15.39 27.83
C HIS A 26 2.50 14.42 26.84
N ALA A 27 2.56 13.14 27.21
CA ALA A 27 2.81 12.03 26.29
C ALA A 27 1.56 11.79 25.44
N ASN A 28 1.06 12.83 24.78
CA ASN A 28 0.12 12.73 23.68
C ASN A 28 0.04 14.08 22.94
N GLN A 29 1.18 14.61 22.51
CA GLN A 29 1.14 15.21 21.18
C GLN A 29 0.87 14.04 20.23
N THR A 30 -0.41 13.68 20.08
CA THR A 30 -0.91 13.38 18.74
C THR A 30 -0.35 14.51 17.91
N VAL A 31 0.63 14.21 17.06
CA VAL A 31 1.04 15.08 15.95
C VAL A 31 -0.26 15.69 15.49
N ALA A 32 -0.43 16.99 15.75
CA ALA A 32 -1.62 17.69 15.33
C ALA A 32 -1.74 17.32 13.85
N SER A 33 -2.78 16.57 13.52
CA SER A 33 -3.22 16.39 12.16
C SER A 33 -3.48 17.82 11.71
N ASP A 34 -2.46 18.44 11.12
CA ASP A 34 -2.61 19.65 10.37
C ASP A 34 -3.74 19.34 9.39
N PRO A 35 -4.87 20.07 9.42
CA PRO A 35 -6.02 19.76 8.57
C PRO A 35 -5.70 19.82 7.07
N GLU A 36 -4.49 20.23 6.69
CA GLU A 36 -3.93 20.19 5.35
C GLU A 36 -2.45 19.72 5.39
N SER A 37 -2.14 18.60 6.07
CA SER A 37 -0.79 18.04 5.98
C SER A 37 -0.45 17.86 4.49
N ASN A 38 0.55 18.61 4.01
CA ASN A 38 0.95 18.63 2.60
C ASN A 38 1.18 17.20 2.06
N LEU A 39 1.59 16.30 2.96
CA LEU A 39 1.72 14.88 2.71
C LEU A 39 0.39 14.18 2.42
N ASP A 40 -0.66 14.37 3.22
CA ASP A 40 -1.95 13.72 2.99
C ASP A 40 -2.60 14.21 1.68
N ALA A 41 -2.49 15.51 1.40
CA ALA A 41 -2.93 16.08 0.14
C ALA A 41 -2.13 15.53 -1.06
N TRP A 42 -0.82 15.41 -0.94
CA TRP A 42 0.06 14.82 -1.96
C TRP A 42 -0.21 13.32 -2.17
N ILE A 43 -0.45 12.56 -1.09
CA ILE A 43 -0.82 11.14 -1.17
C ILE A 43 -2.14 11.00 -1.91
N ALA A 44 -3.16 11.80 -1.55
CA ALA A 44 -4.47 11.76 -2.19
C ALA A 44 -4.38 12.13 -3.68
N LEU A 45 -3.57 13.12 -4.04
CA LEU A 45 -3.34 13.53 -5.42
C LEU A 45 -2.66 12.40 -6.24
N ASN A 46 -1.58 11.82 -5.72
CA ASN A 46 -0.88 10.72 -6.40
C ASN A 46 -1.76 9.48 -6.55
N MET A 47 -2.56 9.15 -5.52
CA MET A 47 -3.50 8.03 -5.60
C MET A 47 -4.55 8.28 -6.68
N LYS A 48 -5.09 9.50 -6.77
CA LYS A 48 -6.03 9.89 -7.81
C LYS A 48 -5.41 9.83 -9.20
N GLU A 49 -4.19 10.35 -9.38
CA GLU A 49 -3.47 10.29 -10.66
C GLU A 49 -3.21 8.85 -11.09
N TYR A 50 -2.79 7.98 -10.16
CA TYR A 50 -2.63 6.56 -10.42
C TYR A 50 -3.95 5.89 -10.80
N GLU A 51 -5.04 6.14 -10.08
CA GLU A 51 -6.36 5.58 -10.38
C GLU A 51 -6.84 6.01 -11.78
N GLU A 52 -6.74 7.29 -12.14
CA GLU A 52 -7.08 7.78 -13.48
C GLU A 52 -6.17 7.19 -14.57
N ALA A 53 -4.85 7.11 -14.34
CA ALA A 53 -3.91 6.51 -15.27
C ALA A 53 -4.15 4.99 -15.43
N SER A 54 -4.49 4.28 -14.36
CA SER A 54 -4.78 2.85 -14.37
C SER A 54 -6.04 2.52 -15.19
N LYS A 55 -7.07 3.38 -15.12
CA LYS A 55 -8.25 3.31 -15.99
C LYS A 55 -7.87 3.48 -17.46
N HIS A 56 -6.84 4.25 -17.78
CA HIS A 56 -6.35 4.34 -19.17
C HIS A 56 -5.46 3.15 -19.56
N THR A 57 -4.79 2.49 -18.63
CA THR A 57 -3.78 1.45 -18.94
C THR A 57 -4.39 0.07 -19.19
N LEU A 58 -5.58 -0.23 -18.63
CA LEU A 58 -6.31 -1.48 -18.90
C LEU A 58 -7.42 -1.35 -19.95
N PHE A 59 -7.84 -0.13 -20.30
CA PHE A 59 -9.04 0.09 -21.12
C PHE A 59 -8.81 0.85 -22.42
N ASN A 60 -7.56 1.18 -22.78
CA ASN A 60 -7.28 1.73 -24.11
C ASN A 60 -7.30 0.62 -25.17
N ASN A 61 -8.51 0.11 -25.43
CA ASN A 61 -8.83 -0.93 -26.39
C ASN A 61 -8.23 -0.65 -27.77
N ALA A 62 -8.03 0.62 -28.16
CA ALA A 62 -7.47 1.00 -29.46
C ALA A 62 -5.99 0.64 -29.63
N LEU A 63 -5.13 0.96 -28.64
CA LEU A 63 -3.71 0.60 -28.72
C LEU A 63 -3.55 -0.92 -28.59
N ILE A 64 -4.34 -1.57 -27.75
CA ILE A 64 -4.30 -3.02 -27.59
C ILE A 64 -4.86 -3.75 -28.83
N ALA A 65 -5.95 -3.27 -29.43
CA ALA A 65 -6.51 -3.81 -30.67
C ALA A 65 -5.62 -3.55 -31.89
N SER A 66 -4.82 -2.48 -31.88
CA SER A 66 -3.82 -2.23 -32.93
C SER A 66 -2.64 -3.21 -32.89
N LEU A 67 -2.44 -3.91 -31.77
CA LEU A 67 -1.33 -4.86 -31.57
C LEU A 67 -1.71 -6.33 -31.83
N SER A 68 -2.97 -6.66 -32.10
CA SER A 68 -3.38 -8.04 -32.45
C SER A 68 -4.47 -8.08 -33.51
N LYS A 69 -4.29 -8.90 -34.55
CA LYS A 69 -5.27 -9.13 -35.62
C LYS A 69 -6.49 -9.94 -35.13
N ALA A 70 -6.36 -10.61 -33.98
CA ALA A 70 -7.36 -11.44 -33.32
C ALA A 70 -7.96 -10.73 -32.08
N PRO A 71 -9.20 -11.09 -31.67
CA PRO A 71 -9.80 -10.58 -30.44
C PRO A 71 -8.93 -10.92 -29.23
N MET A 72 -8.63 -9.89 -28.44
CA MET A 72 -7.76 -9.95 -27.29
C MET A 72 -8.25 -10.95 -26.23
N LYS A 73 -7.39 -11.92 -25.87
CA LYS A 73 -7.69 -12.88 -24.80
C LYS A 73 -7.29 -12.29 -23.44
N ILE A 74 -8.25 -12.19 -22.53
CA ILE A 74 -8.02 -11.79 -21.14
C ILE A 74 -8.19 -13.02 -20.23
N ILE A 75 -7.18 -13.29 -19.41
CA ILE A 75 -7.15 -14.37 -18.42
C ILE A 75 -7.14 -13.74 -17.02
N LYS A 76 -8.10 -14.08 -16.16
CA LYS A 76 -8.24 -13.54 -14.82
C LYS A 76 -7.64 -14.49 -13.77
N VAL A 77 -6.75 -13.97 -12.94
CA VAL A 77 -6.17 -14.69 -11.80
C VAL A 77 -6.77 -14.16 -10.51
N ARG A 78 -7.41 -15.02 -9.71
CA ARG A 78 -8.01 -14.66 -8.43
C ARG A 78 -7.87 -15.77 -7.40
N LYS A 79 -7.38 -15.40 -6.20
CA LYS A 79 -7.28 -16.33 -5.06
C LYS A 79 -8.61 -16.91 -4.58
N ASP A 80 -9.68 -16.13 -4.69
CA ASP A 80 -11.03 -16.54 -4.28
C ASP A 80 -11.66 -17.56 -5.22
N GLY A 81 -11.02 -17.85 -6.36
CA GLY A 81 -11.51 -18.80 -7.35
C GLY A 81 -12.60 -18.26 -8.28
N ALA A 82 -12.93 -16.96 -8.20
CA ALA A 82 -13.87 -16.34 -9.14
C ALA A 82 -13.21 -15.92 -10.48
N GLY A 83 -11.94 -16.27 -10.67
CA GLY A 83 -11.17 -16.05 -11.91
C GLY A 83 -10.96 -17.35 -12.67
N ASP A 84 -10.32 -17.26 -13.83
CA ASP A 84 -9.95 -18.42 -14.65
C ASP A 84 -8.91 -19.30 -13.94
N PHE A 85 -7.98 -18.69 -13.19
CA PHE A 85 -6.94 -19.39 -12.43
C PHE A 85 -6.77 -18.81 -11.02
N LYS A 86 -6.19 -19.59 -10.11
CA LYS A 86 -5.84 -19.15 -8.74
C LYS A 86 -4.39 -18.68 -8.60
N THR A 87 -3.52 -19.08 -9.52
CA THR A 87 -2.10 -18.78 -9.52
C THR A 87 -1.72 -18.08 -10.83
N VAL A 88 -0.65 -17.28 -10.78
CA VAL A 88 -0.08 -16.66 -11.98
C VAL A 88 0.59 -17.73 -12.85
N THR A 89 1.22 -18.70 -12.21
CA THR A 89 1.82 -19.89 -12.82
C THR A 89 0.88 -20.60 -13.81
N ASP A 90 -0.32 -20.99 -13.35
CA ASP A 90 -1.26 -21.76 -14.18
C ASP A 90 -1.77 -20.91 -15.35
N ALA A 91 -1.95 -19.60 -15.12
CA ALA A 91 -2.36 -18.67 -16.17
C ALA A 91 -1.31 -18.56 -17.28
N VAL A 92 -0.02 -18.51 -16.93
CA VAL A 92 1.07 -18.49 -17.91
C VAL A 92 1.17 -19.81 -18.67
N GLU A 93 1.06 -20.95 -17.99
CA GLU A 93 1.11 -22.28 -18.61
C GLU A 93 -0.08 -22.56 -19.53
N SER A 94 -1.20 -21.86 -19.34
CA SER A 94 -2.37 -21.95 -20.22
C SER A 94 -2.19 -21.29 -21.59
N ILE A 95 -1.12 -20.52 -21.78
CA ILE A 95 -0.82 -19.85 -23.04
C ILE A 95 -0.08 -20.83 -23.95
N PRO A 96 -0.58 -21.11 -25.18
CA PRO A 96 0.07 -22.05 -26.06
C PRO A 96 1.47 -21.57 -26.46
N SER A 97 2.42 -22.50 -26.56
CA SER A 97 3.77 -22.19 -27.06
C SER A 97 3.70 -21.64 -28.49
N GLY A 98 4.54 -20.65 -28.79
CA GLY A 98 4.56 -19.98 -30.10
C GLY A 98 3.40 -19.00 -30.33
N ASN A 99 2.62 -18.67 -29.29
CA ASN A 99 1.55 -17.69 -29.39
C ASN A 99 2.09 -16.30 -29.78
N THR A 100 1.71 -15.81 -30.96
CA THR A 100 2.09 -14.49 -31.47
C THR A 100 1.05 -13.41 -31.17
N ASP A 101 -0.14 -13.80 -30.72
CA ASP A 101 -1.22 -12.88 -30.35
C ASP A 101 -1.04 -12.36 -28.91
N ARG A 102 -1.49 -11.14 -28.63
CA ARG A 102 -1.42 -10.59 -27.28
C ARG A 102 -2.41 -11.28 -26.34
N VAL A 103 -1.92 -11.76 -25.20
CA VAL A 103 -2.73 -12.28 -24.09
C VAL A 103 -2.51 -11.40 -22.87
N ILE A 104 -3.60 -10.97 -22.22
CA ILE A 104 -3.54 -10.16 -20.99
C ILE A 104 -3.87 -11.05 -19.80
N ILE A 105 -2.94 -11.13 -18.84
CA ILE A 105 -3.18 -11.76 -17.55
C ILE A 105 -3.54 -10.66 -16.55
N TYR A 106 -4.81 -10.64 -16.12
CA TYR A 106 -5.33 -9.72 -15.10
C TYR A 106 -5.29 -10.39 -13.72
N ILE A 107 -4.46 -9.87 -12.82
CA ILE A 107 -4.28 -10.43 -11.48
C ILE A 107 -5.06 -9.56 -10.48
N ALA A 108 -6.09 -10.14 -9.86
CA ALA A 108 -6.85 -9.44 -8.82
C ALA A 108 -6.06 -9.35 -7.51
N GLY A 109 -6.43 -8.39 -6.66
CA GLY A 109 -5.78 -8.16 -5.36
C GLY A 109 -5.64 -9.43 -4.51
N GLY A 110 -4.45 -9.63 -3.96
CA GLY A 110 -4.13 -10.80 -3.13
C GLY A 110 -2.62 -11.04 -3.03
N ASN A 111 -2.19 -11.81 -2.02
CA ASN A 111 -0.78 -12.12 -1.79
C ASN A 111 -0.37 -13.43 -2.47
N TYR A 112 0.11 -13.41 -3.70
CA TYR A 112 0.53 -14.61 -4.44
C TYR A 112 1.98 -14.99 -4.09
N LYS A 113 2.17 -16.08 -3.34
CA LYS A 113 3.50 -16.61 -2.99
C LYS A 113 3.76 -17.85 -3.85
N GLU A 114 4.53 -17.67 -4.92
CA GLU A 114 4.79 -18.69 -5.94
C GLU A 114 6.31 -18.83 -6.16
N LYS A 115 6.79 -20.04 -6.46
CA LYS A 115 8.19 -20.30 -6.82
C LYS A 115 8.22 -20.99 -8.17
N LYS A 116 8.92 -20.39 -9.14
CA LYS A 116 9.27 -21.03 -10.40
C LYS A 116 10.74 -21.42 -10.37
N THR A 117 11.01 -22.70 -10.60
CA THR A 117 12.36 -23.16 -10.93
C THR A 117 12.50 -22.98 -12.43
N LEU A 118 13.43 -22.11 -12.84
CA LEU A 118 13.83 -22.02 -14.24
C LEU A 118 14.97 -23.03 -14.42
N ASP A 119 14.76 -24.04 -15.26
CA ASP A 119 15.83 -24.97 -15.62
C ASP A 119 16.78 -24.29 -16.61
N GLU A 120 18.09 -24.54 -16.46
CA GLU A 120 19.17 -23.89 -17.24
C GLU A 120 18.95 -23.92 -18.76
N ASN A 121 18.30 -24.98 -19.26
CA ASN A 121 17.96 -25.19 -20.67
C ASN A 121 16.90 -24.21 -21.22
N GLN A 122 16.23 -23.42 -20.38
CA GLN A 122 15.26 -22.41 -20.81
C GLN A 122 15.90 -21.06 -21.17
N THR A 123 17.19 -20.87 -20.89
CA THR A 123 17.86 -19.56 -21.02
C THR A 123 18.47 -19.31 -22.40
N ASP A 124 18.55 -20.31 -23.29
CA ASP A 124 19.37 -20.20 -24.53
C ASP A 124 18.59 -20.31 -25.85
N ALA A 125 17.26 -20.25 -25.83
CA ALA A 125 16.43 -20.33 -27.05
C ALA A 125 16.45 -19.07 -27.95
N GLY A 126 17.38 -18.13 -27.72
CA GLY A 126 17.46 -16.84 -28.40
C GLY A 126 18.80 -16.52 -29.07
N ARG A 127 19.74 -17.47 -29.12
CA ARG A 127 21.04 -17.28 -29.77
C ARG A 127 21.34 -18.35 -30.82
N ALA A 128 20.65 -18.27 -31.95
CA ALA A 128 21.06 -18.87 -33.21
C ALA A 128 20.72 -17.91 -34.36
#